data_AF-A0A956BZX5-F1
#
_entry.id   AF-A0A956BZX5-F1
#
_cell.length_a   1.000
_cell.length_b   1.000
_cell.length_c   1.000
_cell.angle_alpha   90.00
_cell.angle_beta   90.00
_cell.angle_gamma   90.00
#
_symmetry.space_group_name_H-M   'P 1'
#
loop_
_entity.id
_entity.type
_entity.pdbx_description
1 polymer ?
#
loop_
_entity_poly.entity_id
_entity_poly.type
_entity_poly.pdbx_seq_one_letter_code
_entity_poly.pdbx_strand_id
1 'polypeptide(L)'
;LGVMRMRDDKGVDDKIIAVSARDPAFAGYQSLEDLPVHTTREIKRFFEDYKALENKRVDVEEPLGREEALVVLRASLLAYRKLRRSQGPR
;
A
#
# COMPACT_ATOMS: atom_id res chain seq x y z
N LEU A 1 3.42 -7.29 -4.15
CA LEU A 1 3.16 -8.42 -3.23
C LEU A 1 1.75 -8.33 -2.68
N GLY A 2 1.35 -7.18 -2.12
CA GLY A 2 0.00 -6.97 -1.62
C GLY A 2 -0.34 -5.50 -1.45
N VAL A 3 -1.40 -5.20 -0.71
CA VAL A 3 -1.85 -3.85 -0.38
C VAL A 3 -2.29 -3.80 1.07
N MET A 4 -1.99 -2.70 1.75
CA MET A 4 -2.41 -2.44 3.12
C MET A 4 -3.33 -1.23 3.13
N ARG A 5 -4.54 -1.40 3.67
CA ARG A 5 -5.52 -0.32 3.77
C ARG A 5 -5.37 0.42 5.09
N MET A 6 -5.16 1.72 4.99
CA MET A 6 -5.10 2.64 6.12
C MET A 6 -6.31 3.57 6.10
N ARG A 7 -6.81 3.91 7.28
CA ARG A 7 -7.81 4.96 7.46
C ARG A 7 -7.34 5.97 8.51
N ASP A 8 -7.36 7.24 8.13
CA ASP A 8 -7.09 8.36 9.04
C ASP A 8 -8.13 9.48 8.85
N ASP A 9 -7.84 10.64 9.44
CA ASP A 9 -8.66 11.85 9.36
C ASP A 9 -8.87 12.38 7.93
N LYS A 10 -8.03 11.95 6.97
CA LYS A 10 -8.10 12.34 5.55
C LYS A 10 -8.81 11.30 4.69
N GLY A 11 -9.26 10.19 5.27
CA GLY A 11 -10.02 9.15 4.59
C GLY A 11 -9.23 7.85 4.41
N VAL A 12 -9.50 7.15 3.31
CA VAL A 12 -8.86 5.87 2.97
C VAL A 12 -7.57 6.14 2.19
N ASP A 13 -6.48 5.50 2.61
CA ASP A 13 -5.15 5.60 2.01
C ASP A 13 -4.58 4.18 1.82
N ASP A 14 -4.74 3.62 0.61
CA ASP A 14 -4.25 2.30 0.27
C ASP A 14 -2.74 2.34 -0.07
N LYS A 15 -1.93 1.52 0.60
CA LYS A 15 -0.48 1.43 0.43
C LYS A 15 -0.08 0.12 -0.26
N ILE A 16 0.54 0.21 -1.43
CA ILE A 16 1.06 -0.97 -2.14
C ILE A 16 2.32 -1.50 -1.45
N ILE A 17 2.33 -2.80 -1.12
CA ILE A 17 3.50 -3.52 -0.63
C ILE A 17 4.17 -4.21 -1.82
N ALA A 18 5.40 -3.80 -2.12
CA ALA A 18 6.17 -4.30 -3.25
C ALA A 18 7.64 -4.49 -2.87
N VAL A 19 8.34 -5.28 -3.69
CA VAL A 19 9.79 -5.49 -3.62
C VAL A 19 10.43 -4.99 -4.91
N SER A 20 11.74 -4.74 -4.87
CA SER A 20 12.48 -4.37 -6.06
C SER A 20 12.57 -5.53 -7.04
N ALA A 21 12.15 -5.32 -8.28
CA ALA A 21 12.20 -6.34 -9.33
C ALA A 21 13.63 -6.70 -9.78
N ARG A 22 14.63 -5.93 -9.38
CA ARG A 22 16.05 -6.11 -9.77
C ARG A 22 16.96 -6.49 -8.61
N ASP A 23 16.39 -6.68 -7.42
CA ASP A 23 17.15 -7.10 -6.26
C ASP A 23 17.13 -8.64 -6.15
N PRO A 24 18.29 -9.32 -6.29
CA PRO A 24 18.37 -10.77 -6.20
C PRO A 24 17.86 -11.32 -4.86
N ALA A 25 17.93 -10.55 -3.77
CA ALA A 25 17.42 -10.97 -2.47
C ALA A 25 15.91 -11.22 -2.47
N PHE A 26 15.18 -10.57 -3.38
CA PHE A 26 13.73 -10.67 -3.50
C PHE A 26 13.25 -11.47 -4.73
N ALA A 27 14.16 -12.10 -5.48
CA ALA A 27 13.82 -12.75 -6.75
C ALA A 27 12.72 -13.85 -6.62
N GLY A 28 12.63 -14.50 -5.45
CA GLY A 28 11.64 -15.55 -5.18
C GLY A 28 10.28 -15.05 -4.66
N TYR A 29 10.11 -13.77 -4.35
CA TYR A 29 8.95 -13.27 -3.62
C TYR A 29 7.82 -12.91 -4.60
N GLN A 30 6.68 -13.58 -4.49
CA GLN A 30 5.51 -13.40 -5.37
C GLN A 30 4.26 -12.92 -4.63
N SER A 31 4.21 -13.14 -3.31
CA SER A 31 3.08 -12.94 -2.43
C SER A 31 3.51 -12.34 -1.08
N LEU A 32 2.55 -12.04 -0.19
CA LEU A 32 2.87 -11.53 1.16
C LEU A 32 3.35 -12.67 2.07
N GLU A 33 2.92 -13.89 1.78
CA GLU A 33 3.25 -15.12 2.50
C GLU A 33 4.72 -15.52 2.32
N ASP A 34 5.35 -15.03 1.25
CA ASP A 34 6.80 -15.20 1.01
C ASP A 34 7.63 -14.30 1.93
N LEU A 35 7.04 -13.26 2.53
CA LEU A 35 7.72 -12.41 3.50
C LEU A 35 7.82 -13.12 4.85
N PRO A 36 8.91 -12.89 5.62
CA PRO A 36 8.94 -13.28 7.02
C PRO A 36 7.72 -12.73 7.76
N VAL A 37 7.04 -13.57 8.55
CA VAL A 37 5.79 -13.21 9.26
C VAL A 37 5.93 -11.95 10.14
N HIS A 38 7.12 -11.67 10.66
CA HIS A 38 7.35 -10.47 11.44
C HIS A 38 7.38 -9.20 10.57
N THR A 39 7.82 -9.26 9.32
CA THR A 39 7.94 -8.11 8.42
C THR A 39 6.58 -7.44 8.16
N THR A 40 5.54 -8.22 7.87
CA THR A 40 4.19 -7.67 7.64
C THR A 40 3.61 -7.05 8.92
N ARG A 41 3.87 -7.65 10.08
CA ARG A 41 3.47 -7.10 11.39
C ARG A 41 4.19 -5.81 11.72
N GLU A 42 5.50 -5.73 11.46
CA GLU A 42 6.29 -4.52 11.67
C GLU A 42 5.81 -3.37 10.78
N ILE A 43 5.50 -3.65 9.50
CA ILE A 43 4.94 -2.65 8.58
C ILE A 43 3.59 -2.14 9.11
N LYS A 44 2.68 -3.04 9.50
CA LYS A 44 1.38 -2.66 10.07
C LYS A 44 1.57 -1.78 11.31
N ARG A 45 2.40 -2.23 12.24
CA ARG A 45 2.68 -1.52 13.50
C ARG A 45 3.28 -0.14 13.28
N PHE A 46 4.21 -0.02 12.33
CA PHE A 46 4.80 1.27 11.97
C PHE A 46 3.70 2.27 11.58
N PHE A 47 2.76 1.88 10.71
CA PHE A 47 1.69 2.78 10.27
C PHE A 47 0.59 3.02 11.31
N GLU A 48 0.40 2.13 12.27
CA GLU A 48 -0.46 2.40 13.43
C GLU A 48 0.14 3.49 14.34
N ASP A 49 1.46 3.45 14.53
CA ASP A 49 2.15 4.28 15.54
C ASP A 49 2.73 5.60 14.98
N TYR A 50 2.98 5.74 13.67
CA TYR A 50 3.81 6.84 13.15
C TYR A 50 3.26 8.26 13.40
N LYS A 51 1.96 8.39 13.68
CA LYS A 51 1.30 9.66 14.02
C LYS A 51 0.87 9.76 15.49
N ALA A 52 1.25 8.80 16.34
CA ALA A 52 0.83 8.79 17.74
C ALA A 52 1.26 10.06 18.50
N LEU A 53 2.47 10.57 18.22
CA LEU A 53 2.98 11.81 18.83
C LEU A 53 2.25 13.08 18.34
N GLU A 54 1.51 13.00 17.24
CA GLU A 54 0.63 14.08 16.77
C GLU A 54 -0.78 14.00 17.41
N ASN A 55 -1.02 13.07 18.34
CA ASN A 55 -2.34 12.74 18.89
C ASN A 55 -3.36 12.34 17.81
N LYS A 56 -2.89 11.77 16.70
CA LYS A 56 -3.75 11.22 15.65
C LYS A 56 -3.75 9.72 15.71
N ARG A 57 -4.94 9.13 15.48
CA ARG A 57 -5.12 7.69 15.36
C ARG A 57 -5.17 7.31 13.89
N VAL A 58 -4.54 6.20 13.58
CA VAL A 58 -4.53 5.58 12.26
C VAL A 58 -5.04 4.15 12.44
N ASP A 59 -6.12 3.80 11.76
CA ASP A 59 -6.62 2.43 11.75
C ASP A 59 -6.04 1.70 10.53
N VAL A 60 -5.30 0.62 10.80
CA VAL A 60 -4.64 -0.18 9.77
C VAL A 60 -5.28 -1.57 9.71
N GLU A 61 -5.87 -1.90 8.57
CA GLU A 61 -6.49 -3.21 8.33
C GLU A 61 -5.41 -4.29 8.05
N GLU A 62 -5.81 -5.56 8.09
CA GLU A 62 -4.91 -6.64 7.68
C GLU A 62 -4.53 -6.50 6.20
N PRO A 63 -3.24 -6.73 5.84
CA PRO A 63 -2.80 -6.66 4.45
C PRO A 63 -3.56 -7.66 3.56
N LEU A 64 -3.94 -7.19 2.38
CA LEU A 64 -4.59 -7.97 1.33
C LEU A 64 -3.56 -8.38 0.27
N GLY A 65 -3.89 -9.45 -0.46
CA GLY A 65 -3.00 -10.08 -1.43
C GLY A 65 -2.74 -9.27 -2.70
N ARG A 66 -2.02 -9.92 -3.61
CA ARG A 66 -1.59 -9.33 -4.89
C ARG A 66 -2.76 -8.91 -5.78
N GLU A 67 -3.86 -9.66 -5.79
CA GLU A 67 -5.00 -9.37 -6.66
C GLU A 67 -5.69 -8.07 -6.28
N GLU A 68 -5.96 -7.86 -5.00
CA GLU A 68 -6.50 -6.63 -4.44
C GLU A 68 -5.57 -5.45 -4.73
N ALA A 69 -4.26 -5.65 -4.59
CA ALA A 69 -3.26 -4.63 -4.92
C ALA A 69 -3.33 -4.20 -6.39
N LEU A 70 -3.50 -5.15 -7.32
CA LEU A 70 -3.65 -4.86 -8.74
C LEU A 70 -4.98 -4.17 -9.06
N VAL A 71 -6.07 -4.49 -8.35
CA VAL A 71 -7.35 -3.79 -8.47
C VAL A 71 -7.19 -2.32 -8.08
N VAL A 72 -6.62 -2.05 -6.91
CA VAL A 72 -6.35 -0.68 -6.42
C VAL A 72 -5.47 0.08 -7.41
N LEU A 73 -4.35 -0.53 -7.85
CA LEU A 73 -3.43 0.10 -8.79
C LEU A 73 -4.11 0.47 -10.12
N ARG A 74 -4.92 -0.44 -10.69
CA ARG A 74 -5.65 -0.19 -11.93
C ARG A 74 -6.66 0.94 -11.77
N ALA A 75 -7.41 0.95 -10.67
CA ALA A 75 -8.37 2.02 -10.36
C ALA A 75 -7.67 3.38 -10.25
N SER A 76 -6.55 3.45 -9.52
CA SER A 76 -5.75 4.66 -9.36
C SER A 76 -5.18 5.17 -10.69
N LEU A 77 -4.69 4.28 -11.55
CA LEU A 77 -4.20 4.64 -12.88
C LEU A 77 -5.31 5.19 -13.79
N LEU A 78 -6.51 4.58 -13.75
CA LEU A 78 -7.67 5.06 -14.49
C LEU A 78 -8.13 6.44 -14.01
N ALA A 79 -8.20 6.65 -12.69
CA ALA A 79 -8.53 7.93 -12.08
C ALA A 79 -7.52 9.01 -12.50
N TYR A 80 -6.22 8.71 -12.41
CA TYR A 80 -5.17 9.62 -12.85
C TYR A 80 -5.28 9.99 -14.33
N ARG A 81 -5.53 9.01 -15.21
CA ARG A 81 -5.73 9.26 -16.65
C ARG A 81 -6.93 10.14 -16.93
N LYS A 82 -8.04 9.95 -16.22
CA LYS A 82 -9.24 10.82 -16.33
C LYS A 82 -8.91 12.25 -15.89
N LEU A 83 -8.27 12.40 -14.73
CA LEU A 83 -7.85 13.71 -14.21
C LEU A 83 -6.90 14.45 -15.18
N ARG A 84 -5.94 13.73 -15.75
CA ARG A 84 -5.02 14.30 -16.75
C ARG A 84 -5.70 14.75 -18.04
N ARG A 85 -6.77 14.06 -18.47
CA ARG A 85 -7.54 14.44 -19.65
C ARG A 85 -8.42 15.67 -19.39
N SER A 86 -8.97 15.82 -18.18
CA SER A 86 -9.82 16.95 -17.83
C SER A 86 -9.06 18.24 -17.55
N GLN A 87 -7.79 18.18 -17.14
CA GLN A 87 -6.98 19.36 -16.81
C GLN A 87 -6.17 19.97 -17.97
N GLY A 88 -6.25 19.41 -19.19
CA GLY A 88 -5.45 19.84 -20.34
C GLY A 88 -3.94 19.59 -20.18
N PRO A 89 -3.13 19.65 -21.25
CA PRO A 89 -1.67 19.62 -21.11
C PRO A 89 -1.20 20.89 -20.36
N ARG A 90 -0.34 20.71 -19.35
CA ARG A 90 0.44 21.80 -18.75
C ARG A 90 1.52 22.25 -19.70
#